data_AF-A0A348ULH1-F1
#
_entry.id   AF-A0A348ULH1-F1
#
_cell.length_a   1.000
_cell.length_b   1.000
_cell.length_c   1.000
_cell.angle_alpha   90.00
_cell.angle_beta   90.00
_cell.angle_gamma   90.00
#
_symmetry.space_group_name_H-M   'P 1'
#
loop_
_entity.id
_entity.type
_entity.pdbx_description
1 polymer ?
#
loop_
_entity_poly.entity_id
_entity_poly.type
_entity_poly.pdbx_seq_one_letter_code
_entity_poly.pdbx_strand_id
1 'polypeptide(L)'
;SAESLADLMVARLALMPDVAAAKFASGQPVLDPTREAEVLEEVRRGALREGLVPETAATLFAAQMAAARQVQMYWIDRWQRGVDEPPQPPDLAGTVRPALSRLTPALLAAAAAVARGDAPSGLVDAVHALDAVTGLDAASRAALDTAVAGLRVYPDRLAQIREARVLRVGMTGDYAPFTWQDGAGNWSGIDVDLARDLAAAVAAELVFVPTRWTTLEQDLKAGAFDIAMGGVSRTLERQRIGFQTRPYYADGKTPVVRCADRARFAEFDAIDQPGVRVVVNPGGTNQRFANTRIRRADVRVHADNRTVFEEIAQGRADVMFTDRIEVEQVVQRLPALCAALAEDLTYQEKSYLLPQDSAWLAFVDTWLELRLAEGVIEERFAAHGSRWRAPRTGVPSGAASTRIDGARRARQKDVGKTGEPTP
;
A
#
# COMPACT_ATOMS: atom_id res chain seq x y z
N SER A 1 -4.11 24.11 7.90
CA SER A 1 -2.87 24.04 7.11
C SER A 1 -2.07 22.85 7.61
N ALA A 2 -1.26 22.21 6.76
CA ALA A 2 -0.24 21.29 7.29
C ALA A 2 0.75 22.12 8.13
N GLU A 3 1.10 21.65 9.33
CA GLU A 3 2.10 22.31 10.18
C GLU A 3 3.45 22.27 9.49
N SER A 4 4.21 23.38 9.53
CA SER A 4 5.55 23.40 8.94
C SER A 4 6.52 22.57 9.78
N LEU A 5 7.66 22.18 9.18
CA LEU A 5 8.74 21.51 9.93
C LEU A 5 9.17 22.34 11.15
N ALA A 6 9.22 23.66 11.00
CA ALA A 6 9.57 24.58 12.07
C ALA A 6 8.52 24.59 13.19
N ASP A 7 7.24 24.68 12.86
CA ASP A 7 6.16 24.67 13.84
C ASP A 7 6.18 23.37 14.65
N LEU A 8 6.43 22.24 14.00
CA LEU A 8 6.54 20.94 14.66
C LEU A 8 7.78 20.86 15.58
N MET A 9 8.91 21.43 15.17
CA MET A 9 10.12 21.53 15.99
C MET A 9 9.89 22.43 17.21
N VAL A 10 9.23 23.58 17.02
CA VAL A 10 8.84 24.49 18.10
C VAL A 10 7.86 23.80 19.05
N ALA A 11 6.83 23.14 18.53
CA ALA A 11 5.85 22.39 19.33
C ALA A 11 6.52 21.31 20.17
N ARG A 12 7.53 20.62 19.62
CA ARG A 12 8.32 19.64 20.37
C ARG A 12 9.15 20.28 21.47
N LEU A 13 9.81 21.40 21.20
CA LEU A 13 10.62 22.14 22.19
C LEU A 13 9.77 22.84 23.26
N ALA A 14 8.55 23.25 22.93
CA ALA A 14 7.61 23.87 23.86
C ALA A 14 7.16 22.93 24.98
N LEU A 15 7.33 21.60 24.82
CA LEU A 15 7.09 20.60 25.87
C LEU A 15 8.26 20.48 26.86
N MET A 16 9.42 21.10 26.59
CA MET A 16 10.61 20.93 27.43
C MET A 16 10.54 21.57 28.82
N PRO A 17 9.83 22.69 29.06
CA PRO A 17 9.59 23.18 30.42
C PRO A 17 8.86 22.15 31.29
N ASP A 18 7.86 21.46 30.73
CA ASP A 18 7.11 20.39 31.41
C ASP A 18 8.00 19.18 31.72
N VAL A 19 8.84 18.78 30.76
CA VAL A 19 9.83 17.71 30.98
C VAL A 19 10.82 18.12 32.06
N ALA A 20 11.30 19.36 32.02
CA ALA A 20 12.23 19.89 33.01
C ALA A 20 11.60 19.89 34.41
N ALA A 21 10.36 20.35 34.56
CA ALA A 21 9.67 20.43 35.85
C ALA A 21 9.49 19.04 36.48
N ALA A 22 9.08 18.06 35.68
CA ALA A 22 8.91 16.69 36.16
C ALA A 22 10.26 16.01 36.51
N LYS A 23 11.32 16.25 35.73
CA LYS A 23 12.67 15.75 36.06
C LYS A 23 13.26 16.43 37.29
N PHE A 24 13.06 17.74 37.43
CA PHE A 24 13.48 18.52 38.58
C PHE A 24 12.83 18.00 39.87
N ALA A 25 11.51 17.77 39.84
CA ALA A 25 10.76 17.23 40.99
C ALA A 25 11.15 15.79 41.36
N SER A 26 11.49 14.96 40.37
CA SER A 26 11.82 13.54 40.58
C SER A 26 13.31 13.24 40.76
N GLY A 27 14.19 14.23 40.54
CA GLY A 27 15.64 14.05 40.54
C GLY A 27 16.18 13.25 39.35
N GLN A 28 15.38 13.04 38.31
CA GLN A 28 15.82 12.31 37.11
C GLN A 28 16.80 13.15 36.27
N PRO A 29 17.84 12.52 35.67
CA PRO A 29 18.79 13.24 34.83
C PRO A 29 18.16 13.74 33.53
N VAL A 30 18.65 14.89 33.04
CA VAL A 30 18.25 15.44 31.74
C VAL A 30 18.73 14.55 30.59
N LEU A 31 19.99 14.11 30.66
CA LEU A 31 20.60 13.21 29.67
C LEU A 31 20.23 11.75 29.96
N ASP A 32 19.71 11.05 28.94
CA ASP A 32 19.38 9.63 28.99
C ASP A 32 19.89 8.94 27.71
N PRO A 33 21.16 8.51 27.66
CA PRO A 33 21.78 8.01 26.42
C PRO A 33 21.08 6.77 25.85
N THR A 34 20.56 5.91 26.72
CA THR A 34 19.85 4.68 26.30
C THR A 34 18.55 5.05 25.59
N ARG A 35 17.74 5.92 26.21
CA ARG A 35 16.48 6.36 25.60
C ARG A 35 16.72 7.14 24.32
N GLU A 36 17.77 7.95 24.28
CA GLU A 36 18.13 8.71 23.09
C GLU A 36 18.49 7.80 21.91
N ALA A 37 19.26 6.73 22.15
CA ALA A 37 19.57 5.74 21.13
C ALA A 37 18.33 5.02 20.59
N GLU A 38 17.38 4.65 21.46
CA GLU A 38 16.10 4.04 21.04
C GLU A 38 15.29 4.95 20.12
N VAL A 39 15.19 6.24 20.46
CA VAL A 39 14.46 7.23 19.66
C VAL A 39 15.11 7.41 18.29
N LEU A 40 16.45 7.48 18.23
CA LEU A 40 17.16 7.60 16.96
C LEU A 40 16.96 6.37 16.07
N GLU A 41 16.87 5.18 16.64
CA GLU A 41 16.57 3.96 15.86
C GLU A 41 15.14 3.92 15.33
N GLU A 42 14.17 4.43 16.11
CA GLU A 42 12.81 4.65 15.62
C GLU A 42 12.78 5.67 14.46
N VAL A 43 13.55 6.75 14.58
CA VAL A 43 13.68 7.79 13.55
C VAL A 43 14.27 7.22 12.26
N ARG A 44 15.33 6.41 12.33
CA ARG A 44 15.93 5.77 11.15
C ARG A 44 14.93 4.88 10.41
N ARG A 45 14.19 4.04 11.15
CA ARG A 45 13.13 3.19 10.57
C ARG A 45 11.98 4.00 10.00
N GLY A 46 11.62 5.12 10.64
CA GLY A 46 10.61 6.05 10.16
C GLY A 46 11.02 6.80 8.91
N ALA A 47 12.28 7.24 8.83
CA ALA A 47 12.85 7.98 7.71
C ALA A 47 12.72 7.22 6.39
N LEU A 48 12.96 5.90 6.40
CA LEU A 48 12.77 5.04 5.23
C LEU A 48 11.32 5.08 4.70
N ARG A 49 10.30 5.12 5.56
CA ARG A 49 8.91 5.19 5.08
C ARG A 49 8.62 6.48 4.31
N GLU A 50 9.24 7.58 4.73
CA GLU A 50 9.12 8.91 4.12
C GLU A 50 10.08 9.15 2.94
N GLY A 51 10.96 8.18 2.64
CA GLY A 51 12.00 8.29 1.61
C GLY A 51 13.21 9.14 2.01
N LEU A 52 13.36 9.47 3.29
CA LEU A 52 14.52 10.17 3.84
C LEU A 52 15.71 9.22 4.00
N VAL A 53 16.92 9.75 3.76
CA VAL A 53 18.17 9.06 4.10
C VAL A 53 18.27 8.99 5.63
N PRO A 54 18.30 7.79 6.25
CA PRO A 54 18.15 7.61 7.69
C PRO A 54 19.10 8.45 8.54
N GLU A 55 20.37 8.55 8.14
CA GLU A 55 21.37 9.30 8.92
C GLU A 55 21.16 10.81 8.90
N THR A 56 20.60 11.35 7.82
CA THR A 56 20.28 12.80 7.77
C THR A 56 19.09 13.13 8.68
N ALA A 57 18.08 12.24 8.73
CA ALA A 57 16.98 12.35 9.67
C ALA A 57 17.44 12.15 11.12
N ALA A 58 18.31 11.18 11.38
CA ALA A 58 18.90 10.96 12.70
C ALA A 58 19.71 12.17 13.17
N THR A 59 20.44 12.84 12.26
CA THR A 59 21.18 14.08 12.56
C THR A 59 20.25 15.21 12.99
N LEU A 60 19.13 15.42 12.28
CA LEU A 60 18.10 16.40 12.69
C LEU A 60 17.51 16.07 14.06
N PHE A 61 17.16 14.82 14.31
CA PHE A 61 16.57 14.43 15.59
C PHE A 61 17.59 14.51 16.73
N ALA A 62 18.87 14.20 16.49
CA ALA A 62 19.93 14.39 17.46
C ALA A 62 20.12 15.87 17.81
N ALA A 63 20.07 16.77 16.83
CA ALA A 63 20.11 18.21 17.05
C ALA A 63 18.87 18.70 17.84
N GLN A 64 17.67 18.18 17.53
CA GLN A 64 16.45 18.43 18.32
C GLN A 64 16.58 17.94 19.76
N MET A 65 17.22 16.81 20.00
CA MET A 65 17.45 16.27 21.34
C MET A 65 18.48 17.11 22.11
N ALA A 66 19.53 17.59 21.45
CA ALA A 66 20.48 18.54 22.03
C ALA A 66 19.81 19.86 22.43
N ALA A 67 19.04 20.46 21.53
CA ALA A 67 18.22 21.65 21.80
C ALA A 67 17.24 21.42 22.96
N ALA A 68 16.58 20.27 22.98
CA ALA A 68 15.67 19.89 24.05
C ALA A 68 16.35 19.79 25.43
N ARG A 69 17.57 19.23 25.50
CA ARG A 69 18.35 19.18 26.74
C ARG A 69 18.76 20.58 27.19
N GLN A 70 19.17 21.41 26.25
CA GLN A 70 19.58 22.78 26.51
C GLN A 70 18.43 23.61 27.10
N VAL A 71 17.21 23.49 26.55
CA VAL A 71 16.01 24.17 27.10
C VAL A 71 15.69 23.64 28.50
N GLN A 72 15.79 22.32 28.73
CA GLN A 72 15.59 21.75 30.08
C GLN A 72 16.59 22.30 31.09
N MET A 73 17.88 22.37 30.71
CA MET A 73 18.95 22.90 31.57
C MET A 73 18.74 24.38 31.90
N TYR A 74 18.27 25.19 30.94
CA TYR A 74 17.92 26.59 31.16
C TYR A 74 16.87 26.75 32.27
N TRP A 75 15.79 25.98 32.23
CA TRP A 75 14.72 26.06 33.25
C TRP A 75 15.16 25.52 34.60
N ILE A 76 15.84 24.37 34.62
CA ILE A 76 16.35 23.76 35.87
C ILE A 76 17.30 24.70 36.60
N ASP A 77 18.24 25.32 35.89
CA ASP A 77 19.19 26.27 36.49
C ASP A 77 18.48 27.49 37.10
N ARG A 78 17.42 28.01 36.46
CA ARG A 78 16.62 29.13 37.01
C ARG A 78 15.89 28.76 38.29
N TRP A 79 15.32 27.55 38.37
CA TRP A 79 14.67 27.06 39.60
C TRP A 79 15.67 26.79 40.72
N GLN A 80 16.83 26.21 40.40
CA GLN A 80 17.91 25.97 41.37
C GLN A 80 18.44 27.29 41.97
N ARG A 81 18.49 28.36 41.16
CA ARG A 81 18.93 29.69 41.61
C ARG A 81 17.81 30.52 42.25
N GLY A 82 16.59 29.99 42.35
CA GLY A 82 15.44 30.69 42.91
C GLY A 82 14.98 31.91 42.11
N VAL A 83 15.30 31.96 40.81
CA VAL A 83 14.90 33.06 39.92
C VAL A 83 13.41 32.95 39.58
N ASP A 84 12.93 31.72 39.36
CA ASP A 84 11.51 31.40 39.17
C ASP A 84 11.11 30.22 40.07
N GLU A 85 9.82 30.07 40.31
CA GLU A 85 9.26 28.89 40.99
C GLU A 85 8.96 27.77 39.97
N PRO A 86 9.35 26.50 40.25
CA PRO A 86 9.03 25.39 39.36
C PRO A 86 7.51 25.15 39.32
N PRO A 87 6.92 24.95 38.13
CA PRO A 87 5.49 24.62 38.04
C PRO A 87 5.23 23.22 38.61
N GLN A 88 3.94 22.92 38.86
CA GLN A 88 3.54 21.57 39.27
C GLN A 88 3.97 20.55 38.20
N PRO A 89 4.71 19.48 38.55
CA PRO A 89 5.26 18.55 37.58
C PRO A 89 4.13 17.76 36.90
N PRO A 90 4.05 17.75 35.56
CA PRO A 90 3.06 16.97 34.84
C PRO A 90 3.43 15.48 34.82
N ASP A 91 2.46 14.62 34.48
CA ASP A 91 2.71 13.20 34.25
C ASP A 91 3.51 12.99 32.96
N LEU A 92 4.81 12.72 33.13
CA LEU A 92 5.72 12.41 32.03
C LEU A 92 5.27 11.18 31.23
N ALA A 93 4.80 10.14 31.89
CA ALA A 93 4.51 8.85 31.25
C ALA A 93 3.17 8.88 30.51
N GLY A 94 2.12 9.42 31.14
CA GLY A 94 0.78 9.46 30.57
C GLY A 94 0.46 10.67 29.70
N THR A 95 1.20 11.78 29.83
CA THR A 95 0.86 13.03 29.12
C THR A 95 1.96 13.47 28.15
N VAL A 96 3.17 13.73 28.65
CA VAL A 96 4.23 14.38 27.86
C VAL A 96 4.86 13.43 26.84
N ARG A 97 5.22 12.20 27.24
CA ARG A 97 5.81 11.20 26.33
C ARG A 97 4.86 10.84 25.17
N PRO A 98 3.56 10.59 25.39
CA PRO A 98 2.62 10.38 24.29
C PRO A 98 2.51 11.58 23.34
N ALA A 99 2.57 12.82 23.86
CA ALA A 99 2.58 14.02 23.02
C ALA A 99 3.82 14.07 22.11
N LEU A 100 5.00 13.80 22.67
CA LEU A 100 6.25 13.72 21.89
C LEU A 100 6.19 12.63 20.83
N SER A 101 5.70 11.43 21.17
CA SER A 101 5.56 10.32 20.22
C SER A 101 4.60 10.64 19.06
N ARG A 102 3.55 11.44 19.28
CA ARG A 102 2.64 11.87 18.21
C ARG A 102 3.29 12.84 17.23
N LEU A 103 4.29 13.61 17.65
CA LEU A 103 4.98 14.58 16.79
C LEU A 103 6.02 13.93 15.87
N THR A 104 6.61 12.80 16.26
CA THR A 104 7.71 12.16 15.49
C THR A 104 7.32 11.83 14.04
N PRO A 105 6.18 11.19 13.75
CA PRO A 105 5.79 10.91 12.35
C PRO A 105 5.55 12.18 11.54
N ALA A 106 4.92 13.20 12.14
CA ALA A 106 4.68 14.49 11.49
C ALA A 106 5.99 15.21 11.15
N LEU A 107 6.96 15.19 12.07
CA LEU A 107 8.31 15.73 11.86
C LEU A 107 9.04 15.04 10.71
N LEU A 108 8.97 13.71 10.63
CA LEU A 108 9.61 12.97 9.54
C LEU A 108 8.97 13.27 8.18
N ALA A 109 7.64 13.31 8.10
CA ALA A 109 6.93 13.67 6.89
C ALA A 109 7.25 15.11 6.44
N ALA A 110 7.28 16.06 7.39
CA ALA A 110 7.64 17.45 7.11
C ALA A 110 9.12 17.59 6.70
N ALA A 111 10.04 16.87 7.34
CA ALA A 111 11.46 16.84 6.96
C ALA A 111 11.65 16.29 5.54
N ALA A 112 10.90 15.25 5.17
CA ALA A 112 10.94 14.69 3.83
C ALA A 112 10.41 15.68 2.77
N ALA A 113 9.34 16.43 3.09
CA ALA A 113 8.81 17.48 2.21
C ALA A 113 9.82 18.63 2.02
N VAL A 114 10.52 19.05 3.09
CA VAL A 114 11.60 20.05 3.00
C VAL A 114 12.75 19.53 2.13
N ALA A 115 13.17 18.29 2.34
CA ALA A 115 14.26 17.66 1.58
C ALA A 115 13.94 17.49 0.09
N ARG A 116 12.67 17.29 -0.28
CA ARG A 116 12.19 17.24 -1.67
C ARG A 116 12.06 18.62 -2.33
N GLY A 117 12.05 19.70 -1.53
CA GLY A 117 11.73 21.04 -2.02
C GLY A 117 10.22 21.26 -2.25
N ASP A 118 9.37 20.38 -1.71
CA ASP A 118 7.90 20.47 -1.80
C ASP A 118 7.35 21.56 -0.86
N ALA A 119 8.08 21.85 0.21
CA ALA A 119 7.75 22.93 1.12
C ALA A 119 8.21 24.27 0.50
N PRO A 120 7.38 25.34 0.53
CA PRO A 120 7.86 26.67 0.18
C PRO A 120 9.10 26.97 1.01
N SER A 121 10.05 27.72 0.43
CA SER A 121 11.40 27.98 0.91
C SER A 121 11.51 28.74 2.25
N GLY A 122 10.55 28.57 3.16
CA GLY A 122 10.51 29.08 4.53
C GLY A 122 11.59 28.50 5.45
N LEU A 123 12.74 28.09 4.92
CA LEU A 123 13.95 27.87 5.72
C LEU A 123 14.28 29.14 6.52
N VAL A 124 13.95 30.33 5.98
CA VAL A 124 14.13 31.63 6.64
C VAL A 124 13.03 31.92 7.67
N ASP A 125 11.77 31.58 7.39
CA ASP A 125 10.66 31.76 8.35
C ASP A 125 10.75 30.76 9.52
N ALA A 126 11.31 29.57 9.27
CA ALA A 126 11.56 28.52 10.26
C ALA A 126 12.55 28.95 11.36
N VAL A 127 13.58 29.71 10.98
CA VAL A 127 14.60 30.23 11.90
C VAL A 127 13.99 31.22 12.90
N HIS A 128 13.07 32.07 12.44
CA HIS A 128 12.37 33.02 13.32
C HIS A 128 11.41 32.36 14.31
N ALA A 129 10.80 31.22 13.95
CA ALA A 129 9.92 30.50 14.86
C ALA A 129 10.68 29.94 16.08
N LEU A 130 11.93 29.50 15.89
CA LEU A 130 12.77 29.00 16.98
C LEU A 130 13.28 30.09 17.92
N ASP A 131 13.32 31.36 17.48
CA ASP A 131 13.66 32.50 18.35
C ASP A 131 12.65 32.70 19.48
N ALA A 132 11.40 32.24 19.30
CA ALA A 132 10.37 32.30 20.33
C ALA A 132 10.55 31.24 21.44
N VAL A 133 11.41 30.23 21.24
CA VAL A 133 11.63 29.17 22.23
C VAL A 133 12.49 29.70 23.37
N THR A 134 11.83 30.02 24.48
CA THR A 134 12.51 30.49 25.69
C THR A 134 13.47 29.43 26.20
N GLY A 135 14.71 29.87 26.43
CA GLY A 135 15.79 29.01 26.90
C GLY A 135 16.65 28.45 25.79
N LEU A 136 16.27 28.52 24.51
CA LEU A 136 17.07 28.04 23.38
C LEU A 136 18.21 29.00 23.04
N ASP A 137 19.45 28.50 22.96
CA ASP A 137 20.63 29.31 22.60
C ASP A 137 20.91 29.34 21.09
N ALA A 138 21.79 30.29 20.69
CA ALA A 138 22.16 30.49 19.29
C ALA A 138 22.91 29.29 18.69
N ALA A 139 23.69 28.56 19.50
CA ALA A 139 24.43 27.38 19.04
C ALA A 139 23.49 26.23 18.69
N SER A 140 22.48 25.98 19.52
CA SER A 140 21.44 24.97 19.28
C SER A 140 20.58 25.32 18.07
N ARG A 141 20.25 26.60 17.87
CA ARG A 141 19.57 27.07 16.65
C ARG A 141 20.42 26.79 15.40
N ALA A 142 21.68 27.20 15.39
CA ALA A 142 22.57 26.97 14.25
C ALA A 142 22.77 25.47 13.93
N ALA A 143 22.79 24.62 14.96
CA ALA A 143 22.87 23.17 14.79
C ALA A 143 21.61 22.58 14.14
N LEU A 144 20.42 23.07 14.54
CA LEU A 144 19.16 22.70 13.90
C LEU A 144 19.12 23.14 12.44
N ASP A 145 19.52 24.37 12.14
CA ASP A 145 19.56 24.91 10.77
C ASP A 145 20.48 24.09 9.87
N THR A 146 21.67 23.76 10.37
CA THR A 146 22.64 22.91 9.68
C THR A 146 22.06 21.52 9.41
N ALA A 147 21.37 20.93 10.39
CA ALA A 147 20.77 19.61 10.24
C ALA A 147 19.60 19.60 9.25
N VAL A 148 18.77 20.65 9.22
CA VAL A 148 17.70 20.81 8.23
C VAL A 148 18.29 20.98 6.83
N ALA A 149 19.33 21.81 6.67
CA ALA A 149 20.02 21.99 5.39
C ALA A 149 20.68 20.68 4.88
N GLY A 150 21.09 19.82 5.81
CA GLY A 150 21.68 18.51 5.52
C GLY A 150 20.68 17.40 5.21
N LEU A 151 19.36 17.63 5.28
CA LEU A 151 18.37 16.61 4.97
C LEU A 151 18.48 16.14 3.52
N ARG A 152 18.47 14.82 3.32
CA ARG A 152 18.50 14.18 2.00
C ARG A 152 17.35 13.18 1.89
N VAL A 153 16.79 13.08 0.69
CA VAL A 153 15.86 12.02 0.28
C VAL A 153 16.53 11.14 -0.76
N TYR A 154 16.10 9.90 -0.84
CA TYR A 154 16.45 9.04 -1.96
C TYR A 154 15.86 9.60 -3.26
N PRO A 155 16.59 9.55 -4.38
CA PRO A 155 16.08 10.03 -5.67
C PRO A 155 14.90 9.18 -6.16
N ASP A 156 14.87 7.90 -5.79
CA ASP A 156 13.83 6.95 -6.12
C ASP A 156 13.84 5.75 -5.14
N ARG A 157 12.79 4.95 -5.22
CA ARG A 157 12.56 3.76 -4.40
C ARG A 157 13.60 2.67 -4.65
N LEU A 158 14.14 2.54 -5.85
CA LEU A 158 15.18 1.55 -6.16
C LEU A 158 16.49 1.91 -5.45
N ALA A 159 16.88 3.19 -5.47
CA ALA A 159 18.04 3.69 -4.74
C ALA A 159 17.89 3.43 -3.23
N GLN A 160 16.70 3.70 -2.69
CA GLN A 160 16.38 3.39 -1.31
C GLN A 160 16.55 1.90 -0.98
N ILE A 161 15.92 1.00 -1.75
CA ILE A 161 15.99 -0.45 -1.53
C ILE A 161 17.45 -0.93 -1.58
N ARG A 162 18.23 -0.42 -2.53
CA ARG A 162 19.63 -0.80 -2.72
C ARG A 162 20.51 -0.36 -1.53
N GLU A 163 20.28 0.83 -0.99
CA GLU A 163 21.06 1.34 0.14
C GLU A 163 20.60 0.70 1.47
N ALA A 164 19.29 0.62 1.69
CA ALA A 164 18.73 0.01 2.90
C ALA A 164 18.91 -1.51 2.93
N ARG A 165 19.17 -2.15 1.78
CA ARG A 165 19.33 -3.61 1.60
C ARG A 165 18.11 -4.39 2.07
N VAL A 166 16.92 -3.79 2.00
CA VAL A 166 15.65 -4.41 2.40
C VAL A 166 14.60 -4.14 1.31
N LEU A 167 13.91 -5.19 0.88
CA LEU A 167 12.74 -5.13 0.02
C LEU A 167 11.51 -5.56 0.83
N ARG A 168 10.56 -4.64 1.03
CA ARG A 168 9.31 -4.93 1.75
C ARG A 168 8.23 -5.27 0.75
N VAL A 169 7.64 -6.45 0.87
CA VAL A 169 6.60 -6.93 -0.05
C VAL A 169 5.27 -7.10 0.69
N GLY A 170 4.28 -6.32 0.29
CA GLY A 170 2.91 -6.40 0.80
C GLY A 170 2.17 -7.62 0.26
N MET A 171 1.64 -8.47 1.15
CA MET A 171 0.90 -9.69 0.79
C MET A 171 -0.32 -9.92 1.68
N THR A 172 -1.40 -10.49 1.14
CA THR A 172 -2.62 -10.78 1.93
C THR A 172 -2.59 -12.12 2.65
N GLY A 173 -1.89 -13.12 2.09
CA GLY A 173 -1.69 -14.43 2.72
C GLY A 173 -2.95 -15.30 2.77
N ASP A 174 -3.95 -14.97 1.99
CA ASP A 174 -5.27 -15.59 1.98
C ASP A 174 -5.78 -15.90 0.57
N TYR A 175 -4.90 -15.88 -0.44
CA TYR A 175 -5.26 -16.03 -1.85
C TYR A 175 -4.37 -17.04 -2.58
N ALA A 176 -4.57 -18.33 -2.28
CA ALA A 176 -3.92 -19.41 -3.02
C ALA A 176 -4.43 -19.47 -4.48
N PRO A 177 -3.55 -19.71 -5.47
CA PRO A 177 -2.17 -20.18 -5.34
C PRO A 177 -1.13 -19.05 -5.32
N PHE A 178 -1.54 -17.77 -5.27
CA PHE A 178 -0.61 -16.64 -5.30
C PHE A 178 0.10 -16.43 -3.96
N THR A 179 -0.66 -16.29 -2.87
CA THR A 179 -0.12 -16.13 -1.51
C THR A 179 -0.96 -16.89 -0.49
N TRP A 180 -0.28 -17.60 0.40
CA TRP A 180 -0.87 -18.25 1.55
C TRP A 180 0.05 -18.06 2.75
N GLN A 181 -0.52 -17.66 3.87
CA GLN A 181 0.16 -17.65 5.16
C GLN A 181 -0.52 -18.66 6.08
N ASP A 182 0.26 -19.62 6.59
CA ASP A 182 -0.22 -20.62 7.54
C ASP A 182 -0.33 -20.04 8.97
N GLY A 183 -0.86 -20.85 9.90
CA GLY A 183 -1.01 -20.44 11.31
C GLY A 183 0.30 -20.24 12.07
N ALA A 184 1.44 -20.70 11.52
CA ALA A 184 2.78 -20.47 12.07
C ALA A 184 3.45 -19.22 11.46
N GLY A 185 2.80 -18.56 10.50
CA GLY A 185 3.31 -17.37 9.83
C GLY A 185 4.16 -17.64 8.59
N ASN A 186 4.28 -18.90 8.14
CA ASN A 186 5.07 -19.25 6.96
C ASN A 186 4.32 -18.87 5.68
N TRP A 187 5.07 -18.32 4.72
CA TRP A 187 4.55 -17.87 3.43
C TRP A 187 4.84 -18.88 2.31
N SER A 188 3.81 -19.21 1.52
CA SER A 188 3.90 -20.03 0.31
C SER A 188 3.02 -19.48 -0.82
N GLY A 189 3.36 -19.84 -2.06
CA GLY A 189 2.59 -19.47 -3.26
C GLY A 189 3.47 -18.91 -4.37
N ILE A 190 2.87 -18.75 -5.56
CA ILE A 190 3.54 -18.28 -6.77
C ILE A 190 4.21 -16.93 -6.55
N ASP A 191 3.49 -15.96 -5.97
CA ASP A 191 4.00 -14.60 -5.79
C ASP A 191 4.96 -14.51 -4.59
N VAL A 192 4.92 -15.49 -3.68
CA VAL A 192 5.94 -15.62 -2.61
C VAL A 192 7.28 -16.02 -3.21
N ASP A 193 7.28 -16.96 -4.16
CA ASP A 193 8.51 -17.37 -4.85
C ASP A 193 9.03 -16.27 -5.78
N LEU A 194 8.14 -15.56 -6.47
CA LEU A 194 8.52 -14.43 -7.30
C LEU A 194 9.01 -13.23 -6.47
N ALA A 195 8.51 -13.03 -5.26
CA ALA A 195 9.04 -12.03 -4.33
C ALA A 195 10.46 -12.37 -3.85
N ARG A 196 10.75 -13.65 -3.58
CA ARG A 196 12.11 -14.13 -3.28
C ARG A 196 13.06 -13.90 -4.45
N ASP A 197 12.60 -14.17 -5.67
CA ASP A 197 13.38 -13.92 -6.89
C ASP A 197 13.66 -12.42 -7.10
N LEU A 198 12.67 -11.56 -6.94
CA LEU A 198 12.84 -10.10 -7.02
C LEU A 198 13.81 -9.57 -5.95
N ALA A 199 13.70 -10.05 -4.72
CA ALA A 199 14.60 -9.68 -3.62
C ALA A 199 16.07 -10.04 -3.95
N ALA A 200 16.30 -11.21 -4.54
CA ALA A 200 17.62 -11.60 -5.01
C ALA A 200 18.12 -10.68 -6.14
N ALA A 201 17.24 -10.29 -7.08
CA ALA A 201 17.59 -9.39 -8.18
C ALA A 201 17.99 -7.97 -7.73
N VAL A 202 17.40 -7.45 -6.63
CA VAL A 202 17.80 -6.18 -6.01
C VAL A 202 18.89 -6.35 -4.94
N ALA A 203 19.34 -7.58 -4.70
CA ALA A 203 20.25 -7.96 -3.63
C ALA A 203 19.82 -7.44 -2.25
N ALA A 204 18.54 -7.56 -1.91
CA ALA A 204 17.98 -7.10 -0.64
C ALA A 204 17.45 -8.27 0.20
N GLU A 205 17.43 -8.09 1.52
CA GLU A 205 16.67 -8.94 2.43
C GLU A 205 15.16 -8.77 2.16
N LEU A 206 14.46 -9.88 2.02
CA LEU A 206 13.02 -9.89 1.80
C LEU A 206 12.26 -9.82 3.13
N VAL A 207 11.42 -8.81 3.27
CA VAL A 207 10.50 -8.67 4.40
C VAL A 207 9.06 -8.74 3.88
N PHE A 208 8.33 -9.78 4.26
CA PHE A 208 6.89 -9.84 3.99
C PHE A 208 6.13 -8.94 4.96
N VAL A 209 5.28 -8.08 4.42
CA VAL A 209 4.42 -7.17 5.18
C VAL A 209 2.97 -7.60 5.00
N PRO A 210 2.33 -8.18 6.04
CA PRO A 210 0.93 -8.56 5.97
C PRO A 210 0.03 -7.35 5.71
N THR A 211 -0.90 -7.47 4.77
CA THR A 211 -1.94 -6.48 4.46
C THR A 211 -3.28 -7.18 4.22
N ARG A 212 -4.34 -6.43 3.91
CA ARG A 212 -5.67 -6.95 3.56
C ARG A 212 -6.13 -6.33 2.26
N TRP A 213 -7.00 -7.02 1.52
CA TRP A 213 -7.61 -6.46 0.31
C TRP A 213 -8.28 -5.10 0.52
N THR A 214 -8.86 -4.87 1.71
CA THR A 214 -9.53 -3.62 2.07
C THR A 214 -8.57 -2.48 2.46
N THR A 215 -7.31 -2.79 2.81
CA THR A 215 -6.31 -1.80 3.25
C THR A 215 -5.13 -1.68 2.30
N LEU A 216 -5.01 -2.57 1.30
CA LEU A 216 -3.88 -2.68 0.38
C LEU A 216 -3.42 -1.34 -0.20
N GLU A 217 -4.34 -0.57 -0.77
CA GLU A 217 -4.03 0.71 -1.38
C GLU A 217 -3.64 1.78 -0.35
N GLN A 218 -4.24 1.75 0.84
CA GLN A 218 -3.90 2.67 1.94
C GLN A 218 -2.53 2.35 2.51
N ASP A 219 -2.22 1.07 2.71
CA ASP A 219 -0.94 0.60 3.25
C ASP A 219 0.20 0.92 2.27
N LEU A 220 -0.03 0.76 0.97
CA LEU A 220 0.91 1.20 -0.07
C LEU A 220 1.14 2.71 -0.03
N LYS A 221 0.06 3.50 0.02
CA LYS A 221 0.14 4.97 0.07
C LYS A 221 0.85 5.46 1.34
N ALA A 222 0.70 4.75 2.45
CA ALA A 222 1.39 5.01 3.71
C ALA A 222 2.85 4.52 3.72
N GLY A 223 3.35 3.95 2.62
CA GLY A 223 4.73 3.47 2.51
C GLY A 223 5.03 2.25 3.38
N ALA A 224 4.02 1.43 3.71
CA ALA A 224 4.20 0.22 4.53
C ALA A 224 5.10 -0.82 3.84
N PHE A 225 5.02 -0.91 2.51
CA PHE A 225 5.82 -1.79 1.67
C PHE A 225 6.21 -1.11 0.35
N ASP A 226 7.19 -1.68 -0.34
CA ASP A 226 7.77 -1.13 -1.56
C ASP A 226 7.10 -1.67 -2.84
N ILE A 227 6.41 -2.80 -2.72
CA ILE A 227 5.64 -3.45 -3.79
C ILE A 227 4.60 -4.38 -3.15
N ALA A 228 3.41 -4.47 -3.72
CA ALA A 228 2.42 -5.48 -3.39
C ALA A 228 2.43 -6.59 -4.44
N MET A 229 2.58 -7.83 -3.97
CA MET A 229 2.61 -9.04 -4.78
C MET A 229 1.63 -10.05 -4.18
N GLY A 230 0.73 -10.61 -4.98
CA GLY A 230 -0.30 -11.54 -4.48
C GLY A 230 -1.57 -11.60 -5.32
N GLY A 231 -1.47 -11.78 -6.63
CA GLY A 231 -2.62 -11.93 -7.52
C GLY A 231 -3.43 -10.63 -7.67
N VAL A 232 -2.78 -9.48 -7.60
CA VAL A 232 -3.43 -8.16 -7.68
C VAL A 232 -3.94 -7.91 -9.09
N SER A 233 -5.26 -7.82 -9.26
CA SER A 233 -5.86 -7.48 -10.56
C SER A 233 -5.53 -6.04 -10.99
N ARG A 234 -5.28 -5.86 -12.28
CA ARG A 234 -5.18 -4.55 -12.96
C ARG A 234 -6.53 -3.85 -13.01
N THR A 235 -6.59 -2.63 -12.50
CA THR A 235 -7.78 -1.77 -12.56
C THR A 235 -7.38 -0.31 -12.66
N LEU A 236 -8.18 0.50 -13.38
CA LEU A 236 -7.94 1.94 -13.44
C LEU A 236 -8.05 2.64 -12.08
N GLU A 237 -8.82 2.08 -11.15
CA GLU A 237 -8.92 2.59 -9.78
C GLU A 237 -7.59 2.45 -9.03
N ARG A 238 -6.98 1.27 -9.07
CA ARG A 238 -5.65 1.04 -8.48
C ARG A 238 -4.57 1.85 -9.17
N GLN A 239 -4.64 1.97 -10.50
CA GLN A 239 -3.70 2.76 -11.29
C GLN A 239 -3.69 4.27 -10.90
N ARG A 240 -4.78 4.79 -10.34
CA ARG A 240 -4.83 6.18 -9.82
C ARG A 240 -4.07 6.36 -8.51
N ILE A 241 -3.85 5.27 -7.77
CA ILE A 241 -3.24 5.30 -6.44
C ILE A 241 -1.77 4.87 -6.51
N GLY A 242 -1.47 3.83 -7.29
CA GLY A 242 -0.13 3.30 -7.50
C GLY A 242 0.10 2.85 -8.94
N PHE A 243 1.35 2.62 -9.32
CA PHE A 243 1.67 2.04 -10.62
C PHE A 243 1.44 0.54 -10.62
N GLN A 244 1.09 0.00 -11.78
CA GLN A 244 0.94 -1.43 -11.98
C GLN A 244 1.91 -1.89 -13.06
N THR A 245 2.64 -2.97 -12.81
CA THR A 245 3.54 -3.56 -13.79
C THR A 245 2.79 -3.98 -15.06
N ARG A 246 3.56 -4.33 -16.08
CA ARG A 246 3.07 -5.22 -17.13
C ARG A 246 2.48 -6.49 -16.52
N PRO A 247 1.41 -7.04 -17.13
CA PRO A 247 0.75 -8.21 -16.59
C PRO A 247 1.65 -9.44 -16.72
N TYR A 248 1.56 -10.36 -15.76
CA TYR A 248 2.25 -11.66 -15.81
C TYR A 248 1.28 -12.85 -15.96
N TYR A 249 -0.02 -12.59 -15.80
CA TYR A 249 -1.05 -13.62 -15.89
C TYR A 249 -2.38 -13.05 -16.42
N ALA A 250 -2.98 -13.73 -17.40
CA ALA A 250 -4.36 -13.50 -17.82
C ALA A 250 -5.33 -14.36 -17.02
N ASP A 251 -6.46 -13.78 -16.66
CA ASP A 251 -7.46 -14.44 -15.83
C ASP A 251 -8.86 -13.90 -16.15
N GLY A 252 -9.87 -14.42 -15.46
CA GLY A 252 -11.24 -14.00 -15.60
C GLY A 252 -12.13 -14.43 -14.44
N LYS A 253 -13.27 -13.76 -14.28
CA LYS A 253 -14.28 -14.16 -13.29
C LYS A 253 -15.07 -15.34 -13.81
N THR A 254 -15.30 -16.34 -12.98
CA THR A 254 -16.19 -17.47 -13.24
C THR A 254 -17.00 -17.80 -11.98
N PRO A 255 -18.26 -18.25 -12.11
CA PRO A 255 -19.03 -18.71 -10.97
C PRO A 255 -18.53 -20.08 -10.49
N VAL A 256 -18.28 -20.20 -9.19
CA VAL A 256 -18.14 -21.48 -8.50
C VAL A 256 -19.45 -21.84 -7.81
N VAL A 257 -19.86 -23.09 -7.96
CA VAL A 257 -21.12 -23.64 -7.45
C VAL A 257 -20.87 -25.07 -6.93
N ARG A 258 -21.85 -25.67 -6.25
CA ARG A 258 -21.84 -27.12 -6.04
C ARG A 258 -21.95 -27.82 -7.38
N CYS A 259 -21.19 -28.90 -7.59
CA CYS A 259 -21.25 -29.66 -8.84
C CYS A 259 -22.67 -30.17 -9.15
N ALA A 260 -23.46 -30.49 -8.12
CA ALA A 260 -24.87 -30.88 -8.25
C ALA A 260 -25.76 -29.76 -8.84
N ASP A 261 -25.39 -28.49 -8.65
CA ASP A 261 -26.12 -27.32 -9.14
C ASP A 261 -25.55 -26.77 -10.46
N ARG A 262 -24.53 -27.42 -11.04
CA ARG A 262 -23.85 -26.93 -12.25
C ARG A 262 -24.80 -26.69 -13.42
N ALA A 263 -25.73 -27.61 -13.66
CA ALA A 263 -26.71 -27.47 -14.74
C ALA A 263 -27.70 -26.32 -14.48
N ARG A 264 -28.02 -26.03 -13.22
CA ARG A 264 -28.91 -24.94 -12.82
C ARG A 264 -28.27 -23.57 -13.08
N PHE A 265 -26.95 -23.46 -12.98
CA PHE A 265 -26.21 -22.20 -13.12
C PHE A 265 -25.32 -22.15 -14.37
N ALA A 266 -25.75 -22.82 -15.44
CA ALA A 266 -25.01 -22.92 -16.70
C ALA A 266 -24.99 -21.61 -17.53
N GLU A 267 -25.77 -20.61 -17.13
CA GLU A 267 -25.83 -19.28 -17.76
C GLU A 267 -25.95 -18.19 -16.70
N PHE A 268 -25.44 -16.99 -16.99
CA PHE A 268 -25.46 -15.87 -16.05
C PHE A 268 -26.88 -15.48 -15.60
N ASP A 269 -27.84 -15.48 -16.52
CA ASP A 269 -29.24 -15.12 -16.24
C ASP A 269 -29.92 -16.09 -15.27
N ALA A 270 -29.45 -17.34 -15.17
CA ALA A 270 -29.94 -18.30 -14.19
C ALA A 270 -29.40 -18.03 -12.77
N ILE A 271 -28.29 -17.30 -12.67
CA ILE A 271 -27.69 -16.89 -11.39
C ILE A 271 -28.37 -15.62 -10.85
N ASP A 272 -28.64 -14.62 -11.69
CA ASP A 272 -29.28 -13.37 -11.25
C ASP A 272 -30.81 -13.48 -11.15
N GLN A 273 -31.28 -14.40 -10.29
CA GLN A 273 -32.69 -14.66 -10.03
C GLN A 273 -33.04 -14.48 -8.55
N PRO A 274 -34.27 -14.02 -8.23
CA PRO A 274 -34.75 -14.01 -6.86
C PRO A 274 -34.63 -15.40 -6.20
N GLY A 275 -34.15 -15.44 -4.95
CA GLY A 275 -33.96 -16.67 -4.19
C GLY A 275 -32.62 -17.39 -4.43
N VAL A 276 -31.78 -16.92 -5.36
CA VAL A 276 -30.38 -17.35 -5.46
C VAL A 276 -29.54 -16.56 -4.45
N ARG A 277 -28.66 -17.25 -3.70
CA ARG A 277 -27.77 -16.66 -2.70
C ARG A 277 -26.35 -16.59 -3.22
N VAL A 278 -25.90 -15.40 -3.57
CA VAL A 278 -24.53 -15.10 -3.98
C VAL A 278 -23.69 -14.71 -2.76
N VAL A 279 -22.53 -15.33 -2.59
CA VAL A 279 -21.55 -14.94 -1.56
C VAL A 279 -20.32 -14.32 -2.22
N VAL A 280 -19.75 -13.29 -1.58
CA VAL A 280 -18.53 -12.61 -2.01
C VAL A 280 -17.63 -12.27 -0.83
N ASN A 281 -16.34 -12.17 -1.07
CA ASN A 281 -15.38 -11.62 -0.11
C ASN A 281 -15.30 -10.08 -0.14
N PRO A 282 -14.94 -9.42 0.98
CA PRO A 282 -14.92 -7.97 1.08
C PRO A 282 -13.76 -7.30 0.33
N GLY A 283 -13.98 -6.07 -0.12
CA GLY A 283 -12.93 -5.11 -0.53
C GLY A 283 -12.30 -5.33 -1.90
N GLY A 284 -12.49 -6.52 -2.51
CA GLY A 284 -11.86 -6.89 -3.76
C GLY A 284 -12.72 -6.70 -5.02
N THR A 285 -12.20 -7.21 -6.13
CA THR A 285 -12.87 -7.19 -7.45
C THR A 285 -14.08 -8.13 -7.51
N ASN A 286 -14.18 -9.14 -6.64
CA ASN A 286 -15.33 -10.06 -6.53
C ASN A 286 -16.59 -9.33 -6.08
N GLN A 287 -16.54 -8.65 -4.93
CA GLN A 287 -17.66 -7.84 -4.43
C GLN A 287 -18.07 -6.78 -5.43
N ARG A 288 -17.11 -6.09 -6.05
CA ARG A 288 -17.41 -5.09 -7.08
C ARG A 288 -18.13 -5.68 -8.29
N PHE A 289 -17.68 -6.84 -8.77
CA PHE A 289 -18.33 -7.53 -9.88
C PHE A 289 -19.78 -7.88 -9.52
N ALA A 290 -20.01 -8.51 -8.35
CA ALA A 290 -21.35 -8.85 -7.88
C ALA A 290 -22.24 -7.61 -7.76
N ASN A 291 -21.79 -6.56 -7.07
CA ASN A 291 -22.55 -5.31 -6.90
C ASN A 291 -22.91 -4.63 -8.23
N THR A 292 -22.08 -4.81 -9.26
CA THR A 292 -22.29 -4.20 -10.58
C THR A 292 -23.19 -5.05 -11.47
N ARG A 293 -23.12 -6.38 -11.35
CA ARG A 293 -23.72 -7.30 -12.32
C ARG A 293 -24.96 -8.02 -11.80
N ILE A 294 -25.11 -8.20 -10.49
CA ILE A 294 -26.25 -8.83 -9.85
C ILE A 294 -27.28 -7.77 -9.47
N ARG A 295 -28.53 -7.95 -9.90
CA ARG A 295 -29.63 -7.00 -9.70
C ARG A 295 -30.81 -7.60 -8.93
N ARG A 296 -30.93 -8.93 -8.91
CA ARG A 296 -32.12 -9.66 -8.42
C ARG A 296 -31.77 -10.73 -7.37
N ALA A 297 -30.62 -11.39 -7.49
CA ALA A 297 -30.19 -12.37 -6.48
C ALA A 297 -29.76 -11.68 -5.17
N ASP A 298 -29.78 -12.42 -4.06
CA ASP A 298 -29.31 -11.94 -2.75
C ASP A 298 -27.78 -12.01 -2.70
N VAL A 299 -27.13 -10.89 -2.40
CA VAL A 299 -25.66 -10.80 -2.32
C VAL A 299 -25.26 -10.57 -0.86
N ARG A 300 -24.53 -11.53 -0.29
CA ARG A 300 -23.97 -11.41 1.06
C ARG A 300 -22.44 -11.39 1.04
N VAL A 301 -21.88 -10.54 1.89
CA VAL A 301 -20.44 -10.46 2.11
C VAL A 301 -20.07 -11.45 3.21
N HIS A 302 -19.10 -12.32 2.94
CA HIS A 302 -18.48 -13.20 3.92
C HIS A 302 -17.09 -12.67 4.27
N ALA A 303 -16.85 -12.42 5.56
CA ALA A 303 -15.69 -11.63 5.99
C ALA A 303 -14.33 -12.33 5.79
N ASP A 304 -14.30 -13.66 5.82
CA ASP A 304 -13.06 -14.44 5.80
C ASP A 304 -12.85 -15.20 4.49
N ASN A 305 -11.84 -14.78 3.73
CA ASN A 305 -11.46 -15.39 2.44
C ASN A 305 -11.12 -16.87 2.55
N ARG A 306 -10.67 -17.33 3.72
CA ARG A 306 -10.28 -18.74 3.91
C ARG A 306 -11.46 -19.68 3.97
N THR A 307 -12.63 -19.18 4.36
CA THR A 307 -13.85 -19.98 4.66
C THR A 307 -15.03 -19.71 3.73
N VAL A 308 -14.87 -18.84 2.73
CA VAL A 308 -15.98 -18.42 1.83
C VAL A 308 -16.49 -19.55 0.93
N PHE A 309 -15.63 -20.50 0.55
CA PHE A 309 -16.02 -21.62 -0.33
C PHE A 309 -16.83 -22.69 0.42
N GLU A 310 -16.57 -22.86 1.72
CA GLU A 310 -17.33 -23.74 2.60
C GLU A 310 -18.80 -23.31 2.70
N GLU A 311 -19.09 -22.02 2.56
CA GLU A 311 -20.48 -21.52 2.51
C GLU A 311 -21.26 -22.15 1.35
N ILE A 312 -20.62 -22.35 0.20
CA ILE A 312 -21.23 -22.98 -0.98
C ILE A 312 -21.30 -24.49 -0.79
N ALA A 313 -20.20 -25.10 -0.33
CA ALA A 313 -20.10 -26.53 -0.11
C ALA A 313 -21.14 -27.03 0.91
N GLN A 314 -21.44 -26.22 1.93
CA GLN A 314 -22.37 -26.54 3.01
C GLN A 314 -23.80 -26.06 2.74
N GLY A 315 -24.12 -25.58 1.54
CA GLY A 315 -25.50 -25.22 1.20
C GLY A 315 -25.98 -23.87 1.76
N ARG A 316 -25.11 -23.07 2.37
CA ARG A 316 -25.45 -21.73 2.90
C ARG A 316 -25.43 -20.64 1.83
N ALA A 317 -24.66 -20.82 0.77
CA ALA A 317 -24.69 -20.04 -0.46
C ALA A 317 -24.86 -20.96 -1.68
N ASP A 318 -25.22 -20.39 -2.81
CA ASP A 318 -25.42 -21.12 -4.06
C ASP A 318 -24.28 -20.83 -5.05
N VAL A 319 -23.83 -19.57 -5.12
CA VAL A 319 -22.84 -19.12 -6.10
C VAL A 319 -21.84 -18.16 -5.46
N MET A 320 -20.58 -18.23 -5.89
CA MET A 320 -19.61 -17.13 -5.73
C MET A 320 -19.00 -16.83 -7.09
N PHE A 321 -18.87 -15.55 -7.42
CA PHE A 321 -18.08 -15.11 -8.57
C PHE A 321 -16.65 -14.86 -8.12
N THR A 322 -15.71 -15.60 -8.69
CA THR A 322 -14.29 -15.38 -8.39
C THR A 322 -13.39 -15.69 -9.56
N ASP A 323 -12.09 -15.48 -9.37
CA ASP A 323 -11.05 -15.69 -10.35
C ASP A 323 -10.95 -17.17 -10.75
N ARG A 324 -10.81 -17.44 -12.05
CA ARG A 324 -10.78 -18.81 -12.60
C ARG A 324 -9.69 -19.65 -11.94
N ILE A 325 -8.51 -19.07 -11.72
CA ILE A 325 -7.41 -19.75 -11.04
C ILE A 325 -7.76 -20.17 -9.61
N GLU A 326 -8.53 -19.34 -8.90
CA GLU A 326 -8.98 -19.68 -7.55
C GLU A 326 -9.96 -20.85 -7.59
N VAL A 327 -10.87 -20.87 -8.57
CA VAL A 327 -11.78 -22.00 -8.77
C VAL A 327 -10.99 -23.27 -9.08
N GLU A 328 -10.02 -23.21 -9.99
CA GLU A 328 -9.15 -24.34 -10.35
C GLU A 328 -8.39 -24.92 -9.14
N GLN A 329 -8.01 -24.09 -8.18
CA GLN A 329 -7.40 -24.53 -6.91
C GLN A 329 -8.45 -25.09 -5.94
N VAL A 330 -9.56 -24.39 -5.76
CA VAL A 330 -10.61 -24.76 -4.80
C VAL A 330 -11.22 -26.10 -5.14
N VAL A 331 -11.47 -26.41 -6.42
CA VAL A 331 -12.08 -27.70 -6.81
C VAL A 331 -11.15 -28.90 -6.54
N GLN A 332 -9.83 -28.69 -6.49
CA GLN A 332 -8.88 -29.73 -6.07
C GLN A 332 -9.00 -30.01 -4.56
N ARG A 333 -9.22 -28.96 -3.76
CA ARG A 333 -9.37 -29.06 -2.29
C ARG A 333 -10.77 -29.48 -1.85
N LEU A 334 -11.81 -29.03 -2.57
CA LEU A 334 -13.22 -29.23 -2.30
C LEU A 334 -13.91 -29.81 -3.55
N PRO A 335 -13.80 -31.13 -3.80
CA PRO A 335 -14.28 -31.77 -5.03
C PRO A 335 -15.81 -31.74 -5.22
N ALA A 336 -16.56 -31.33 -4.20
CA ALA A 336 -17.99 -31.07 -4.29
C ALA A 336 -18.32 -29.75 -5.03
N LEU A 337 -17.33 -28.89 -5.25
CA LEU A 337 -17.46 -27.62 -5.96
C LEU A 337 -16.94 -27.73 -7.40
N CYS A 338 -17.54 -26.96 -8.30
CA CYS A 338 -17.21 -26.92 -9.72
C CYS A 338 -17.35 -25.49 -10.26
N ALA A 339 -16.57 -25.15 -11.29
CA ALA A 339 -16.89 -23.99 -12.13
C ALA A 339 -18.22 -24.25 -12.86
N ALA A 340 -19.16 -23.30 -12.80
CA ALA A 340 -20.44 -23.44 -13.49
C ALA A 340 -20.28 -23.23 -15.01
N LEU A 341 -19.39 -22.31 -15.41
CA LEU A 341 -19.19 -21.91 -16.81
C LEU A 341 -17.85 -22.39 -17.36
N ALA A 342 -17.84 -22.78 -18.64
CA ALA A 342 -16.61 -23.12 -19.35
C ALA A 342 -15.76 -21.87 -19.64
N GLU A 343 -16.39 -20.80 -20.13
CA GLU A 343 -15.74 -19.53 -20.42
C GLU A 343 -15.79 -18.56 -19.23
N ASP A 344 -14.86 -17.60 -19.21
CA ASP A 344 -14.84 -16.54 -18.20
C ASP A 344 -15.84 -15.43 -18.54
N LEU A 345 -16.49 -14.90 -17.51
CA LEU A 345 -17.43 -13.77 -17.60
C LEU A 345 -16.71 -12.45 -17.88
N THR A 346 -15.41 -12.38 -17.61
CA THR A 346 -14.60 -11.16 -17.78
C THR A 346 -13.21 -11.52 -18.25
N TYR A 347 -12.54 -10.56 -18.89
CA TYR A 347 -11.08 -10.56 -19.02
C TYR A 347 -10.48 -9.68 -17.93
N GLN A 348 -9.48 -10.19 -17.21
CA GLN A 348 -8.67 -9.42 -16.29
C GLN A 348 -7.22 -9.90 -16.33
N GLU A 349 -6.32 -9.08 -15.81
CA GLU A 349 -4.90 -9.39 -15.77
C GLU A 349 -4.36 -9.20 -14.35
N LYS A 350 -3.35 -9.99 -13.98
CA LYS A 350 -2.63 -9.85 -12.72
C LYS A 350 -1.32 -9.12 -12.96
N SER A 351 -1.01 -8.21 -12.05
CA SER A 351 0.23 -7.43 -12.02
C SER A 351 0.69 -7.27 -10.58
N TYR A 352 1.84 -6.62 -10.40
CA TYR A 352 2.22 -6.10 -9.09
C TYR A 352 1.81 -4.63 -8.97
N LEU A 353 1.57 -4.17 -7.75
CA LEU A 353 1.16 -2.79 -7.45
C LEU A 353 2.30 -2.10 -6.69
N LEU A 354 2.72 -0.94 -7.18
CA LEU A 354 3.92 -0.22 -6.75
C LEU A 354 3.55 1.22 -6.37
N PRO A 355 4.36 1.89 -5.53
CA PRO A 355 4.29 3.35 -5.41
C PRO A 355 4.44 4.01 -6.78
N GLN A 356 4.00 5.27 -6.91
CA GLN A 356 4.17 6.05 -8.13
C GLN A 356 5.64 6.49 -8.31
N ASP A 357 6.50 5.52 -8.58
CA ASP A 357 7.94 5.67 -8.78
C ASP A 357 8.33 5.00 -10.10
N SER A 358 8.71 5.83 -11.08
CA SER A 358 8.98 5.35 -12.45
C SER A 358 10.27 4.54 -12.55
N ALA A 359 11.29 4.83 -11.73
CA ALA A 359 12.55 4.10 -11.75
C ALA A 359 12.35 2.69 -11.19
N TRP A 360 11.58 2.58 -10.11
CA TRP A 360 11.22 1.29 -9.52
C TRP A 360 10.30 0.49 -10.43
N LEU A 361 9.27 1.11 -11.02
CA LEU A 361 8.43 0.45 -12.02
C LEU A 361 9.26 -0.09 -13.19
N ALA A 362 10.15 0.72 -13.76
CA ALA A 362 10.98 0.30 -14.90
C ALA A 362 11.90 -0.89 -14.56
N PHE A 363 12.47 -0.89 -13.36
CA PHE A 363 13.27 -2.02 -12.88
C PHE A 363 12.43 -3.29 -12.75
N VAL A 364 11.27 -3.21 -12.10
CA VAL A 364 10.40 -4.38 -11.88
C VAL A 364 9.82 -4.89 -13.20
N ASP A 365 9.42 -4.01 -14.12
CA ASP A 365 8.98 -4.41 -15.45
C ASP A 365 10.10 -5.14 -16.21
N THR A 366 11.32 -4.62 -16.19
CA THR A 366 12.48 -5.28 -16.83
C THR A 366 12.73 -6.66 -16.22
N TRP A 367 12.74 -6.76 -14.89
CA TRP A 367 12.86 -8.04 -14.19
C TRP A 367 11.75 -9.02 -14.60
N LEU A 368 10.50 -8.57 -14.62
CA LEU A 368 9.35 -9.40 -14.94
C LEU A 368 9.38 -9.88 -16.40
N GLU A 369 9.76 -9.02 -17.33
CA GLU A 369 9.94 -9.36 -18.75
C GLU A 369 11.00 -10.43 -18.96
N LEU A 370 12.14 -10.31 -18.28
CA LEU A 370 13.20 -11.32 -18.33
C LEU A 370 12.70 -12.66 -17.79
N ARG A 371 11.99 -12.68 -16.66
CA ARG A 371 11.42 -13.91 -16.08
C ARG A 371 10.34 -14.55 -16.94
N LEU A 372 9.56 -13.74 -17.66
CA LEU A 372 8.63 -14.23 -18.67
C LEU A 372 9.37 -14.87 -19.84
N ALA A 373 10.40 -14.20 -20.36
CA ALA A 373 11.19 -14.70 -21.50
C ALA A 373 11.98 -15.98 -21.16
N GLU A 374 12.42 -16.11 -19.91
CA GLU A 374 13.12 -17.29 -19.37
C GLU A 374 12.17 -18.46 -19.04
N GLY A 375 10.86 -18.27 -19.10
CA GLY A 375 9.87 -19.29 -18.72
C GLY A 375 9.68 -19.49 -17.22
N VAL A 376 10.34 -18.69 -16.38
CA VAL A 376 10.30 -18.79 -14.91
C VAL A 376 8.87 -18.60 -14.39
N ILE A 377 8.10 -17.67 -14.98
CA ILE A 377 6.70 -17.48 -14.56
C ILE A 377 5.88 -18.76 -14.76
N GLU A 378 5.97 -19.37 -15.95
CA GLU A 378 5.25 -20.62 -16.24
C GLU A 378 5.68 -21.76 -15.31
N GLU A 379 6.99 -21.89 -15.07
CA GLU A 379 7.55 -22.87 -14.14
C GLU A 379 7.00 -22.70 -12.71
N ARG A 380 6.90 -21.46 -12.22
CA ARG A 380 6.36 -21.18 -10.88
C ARG A 380 4.87 -21.53 -10.80
N PHE A 381 4.08 -21.23 -11.82
CA PHE A 381 2.68 -21.68 -11.85
C PHE A 381 2.58 -23.21 -11.82
N ALA A 382 3.38 -23.91 -12.63
CA ALA A 382 3.40 -25.38 -12.66
C ALA A 382 3.82 -25.99 -11.31
N ALA A 383 4.83 -25.41 -10.65
CA ALA A 383 5.28 -25.84 -9.32
C ALA A 383 4.18 -25.74 -8.25
N HIS A 384 3.24 -24.80 -8.42
CA HIS A 384 2.05 -24.61 -7.58
C HIS A 384 0.79 -25.28 -8.16
N GLY A 385 0.95 -26.30 -9.02
CA GLY A 385 -0.15 -27.09 -9.58
C GLY A 385 -1.15 -26.27 -10.40
N SER A 386 -0.73 -25.13 -10.93
CA SER A 386 -1.57 -24.17 -11.62
C SER A 386 -1.16 -24.04 -13.07
N ARG A 387 -2.15 -23.85 -13.96
CA ARG A 387 -1.87 -23.58 -15.37
C ARG A 387 -1.58 -22.10 -15.55
N TRP A 388 -0.42 -21.79 -16.15
CA TRP A 388 -0.13 -20.44 -16.60
C TRP A 388 -0.97 -20.06 -17.82
N ARG A 389 -1.49 -18.83 -17.83
CA ARG A 389 -2.25 -18.23 -18.92
C ARG A 389 -1.56 -16.93 -19.31
N ALA A 390 -0.98 -16.91 -20.50
CA ALA A 390 -0.25 -15.74 -20.97
C ALA A 390 -1.19 -14.53 -21.13
N PRO A 391 -0.79 -13.33 -20.69
CA PRO A 391 -1.45 -12.07 -21.03
C PRO A 391 -1.59 -11.86 -22.53
N ARG A 392 -2.68 -11.22 -22.98
CA ARG A 392 -2.84 -10.88 -24.41
C ARG A 392 -1.83 -9.79 -24.78
N THR A 393 -0.92 -10.08 -25.68
CA THR A 393 0.01 -9.10 -26.26
C THR A 393 -0.48 -8.67 -27.65
N GLY A 394 -0.75 -7.38 -27.84
CA GLY A 394 -1.07 -6.78 -29.15
C GLY A 394 -2.55 -6.76 -29.58
N VAL A 395 -2.86 -5.88 -30.54
CA VAL A 395 -4.15 -5.80 -31.25
C VAL A 395 -4.37 -7.14 -31.97
N PRO A 396 -5.58 -7.73 -31.96
CA PRO A 396 -5.84 -8.98 -32.68
C PRO A 396 -5.36 -8.85 -34.12
N SER A 397 -4.44 -9.70 -34.56
CA SER A 397 -4.21 -9.91 -35.98
C SER A 397 -5.55 -10.33 -36.59
N GLY A 398 -5.96 -9.65 -37.66
CA GLY A 398 -7.32 -9.62 -38.15
C GLY A 398 -7.99 -11.00 -38.26
N ALA A 399 -8.86 -11.29 -37.31
CA ALA A 399 -10.06 -12.09 -37.52
C ALA A 399 -11.23 -11.20 -37.12
N ALA A 400 -11.55 -10.23 -37.99
CA ALA A 400 -12.78 -9.49 -37.88
C ALA A 400 -13.94 -10.49 -37.98
N SER A 401 -14.51 -10.77 -36.82
CA SER A 401 -15.83 -11.37 -36.65
C SER A 401 -16.79 -10.74 -37.66
N THR A 402 -17.12 -11.50 -38.69
CA THR A 402 -18.30 -11.29 -39.53
C THR A 402 -19.52 -11.59 -38.66
N ARG A 403 -19.90 -10.60 -37.84
CA ARG A 403 -21.18 -10.53 -37.14
C ARG A 403 -21.24 -9.18 -36.44
N ILE A 404 -21.77 -8.19 -37.15
CA ILE A 404 -22.69 -7.12 -36.75
C ILE A 404 -22.76 -6.21 -37.99
N ASP A 405 -23.50 -6.63 -39.01
CA ASP A 405 -23.88 -5.75 -40.12
C ASP A 405 -25.35 -5.99 -40.52
N GLY A 406 -26.18 -6.26 -39.51
CA GLY A 406 -27.63 -6.43 -39.63
C GLY A 406 -28.45 -5.16 -39.41
N ALA A 407 -27.82 -4.00 -39.12
CA ALA A 407 -28.54 -2.83 -38.61
C ALA A 407 -28.35 -1.52 -39.41
N ARG A 408 -27.89 -1.58 -40.66
CA ARG A 408 -27.71 -0.38 -41.51
C ARG A 408 -28.32 -0.44 -42.92
N ARG A 409 -29.33 -1.28 -43.14
CA ARG A 409 -30.18 -1.23 -44.36
C ARG A 409 -31.64 -0.84 -44.11
N ALA A 410 -31.89 -0.05 -43.08
CA ALA A 410 -33.20 0.53 -42.81
C ALA A 410 -33.06 2.01 -42.42
N ARG A 411 -32.41 2.82 -43.26
CA ARG A 411 -32.39 4.29 -43.17
C ARG A 411 -31.89 4.93 -44.46
N GLN A 412 -32.46 4.51 -45.59
CA GLN A 412 -32.37 5.27 -46.84
C GLN A 412 -33.61 5.00 -47.69
N LYS A 413 -34.76 5.29 -47.10
CA LYS A 413 -35.98 5.65 -47.80
C LYS A 413 -36.46 6.95 -47.16
N ASP A 414 -36.82 7.89 -48.03
CA ASP A 414 -37.31 9.25 -47.81
C ASP A 414 -36.31 10.40 -47.78
N VAL A 415 -36.74 11.45 -48.51
CA VAL A 415 -36.15 12.76 -48.83
C VAL A 415 -35.14 12.74 -50.00
N GLY A 416 -35.39 13.28 -51.19
CA GLY A 416 -36.51 14.08 -51.70
C GLY A 416 -36.41 14.31 -53.21
N LYS A 417 -37.56 14.63 -53.83
CA LYS A 417 -37.71 15.11 -55.21
C LYS A 417 -37.22 16.56 -55.34
N THR A 418 -36.63 16.88 -56.49
CA THR A 418 -36.57 18.15 -57.28
C THR A 418 -35.15 18.28 -57.85
N GLY A 419 -34.85 18.53 -59.12
CA GLY A 419 -35.59 18.89 -60.32
C GLY A 419 -34.58 18.95 -61.48
N GLU A 420 -35.05 18.72 -62.70
CA GLU A 420 -34.32 18.80 -63.97
C GLU A 420 -34.00 20.27 -64.34
N PRO A 421 -33.02 20.57 -65.23
CA PRO A 421 -33.27 20.39 -66.68
C PRO A 421 -32.06 20.00 -67.57
N THR A 422 -32.48 19.62 -68.78
CA THR A 422 -31.86 19.10 -70.03
C THR A 422 -30.85 20.05 -70.73
N PRO A 423 -30.18 19.70 -71.87
CA PRO A 423 -30.69 19.04 -73.10
C PRO A 423 -30.23 17.60 -73.34
#